data_AF-A0A162SIG4-F1
#
_entry.id   AF-A0A162SIG4-F1
#
_cell.length_a   1.000
_cell.length_b   1.000
_cell.length_c   1.000
_cell.angle_alpha   90.00
_cell.angle_beta   90.00
_cell.angle_gamma   90.00
#
_symmetry.space_group_name_H-M   'P 1'
#
loop_
_entity.id
_entity.type
_entity.pdbx_description
1 polymer ?
#
loop_
_entity_poly.entity_id
_entity_poly.type
_entity_poly.pdbx_seq_one_letter_code
_entity_poly.pdbx_strand_id
1 'polypeptide(L)'
;MYIPFIEKGLKILKTNGIMCYIVPNKLTGANYSKQIRSMLSQYSILSFRDYSEIKVFDDANVYPVVFSLKKTKQKFQLVFNYLTSIPTSGPM
;
A
#
# COMPACT_ATOMS: atom_id res chain seq x y z
N MET A 1 12.68 -1.60 7.63
CA MET A 1 12.76 -2.91 6.94
C MET A 1 11.33 -3.34 6.58
N TYR A 2 10.95 -3.37 5.31
CA TYR A 2 9.57 -3.72 4.87
C TYR A 2 9.54 -4.56 3.58
N ILE A 3 10.54 -4.41 2.71
CA ILE A 3 10.64 -5.15 1.43
C ILE A 3 10.62 -6.67 1.64
N PRO A 4 11.41 -7.28 2.55
CA PRO A 4 11.39 -8.73 2.74
C PRO A 4 10.02 -9.27 3.18
N PHE A 5 9.25 -8.48 3.93
CA PHE A 5 7.90 -8.85 4.35
C PHE A 5 6.92 -8.84 3.19
N ILE A 6 7.02 -7.85 2.29
CA ILE A 6 6.21 -7.83 1.05
C ILE A 6 6.55 -9.04 0.18
N GLU A 7 7.84 -9.34 -0.01
CA GLU A 7 8.28 -10.49 -0.81
C GLU A 7 7.81 -11.82 -0.21
N LYS A 8 8.01 -12.01 1.10
CA LYS A 8 7.54 -13.20 1.81
C LYS A 8 6.01 -13.31 1.75
N GLY A 9 5.31 -12.20 1.94
CA GLY A 9 3.86 -12.11 1.82
C GLY A 9 3.38 -12.54 0.44
N LEU A 10 3.99 -12.05 -0.64
CA LEU A 10 3.67 -12.46 -2.00
C LEU A 10 3.93 -13.95 -2.23
N LYS A 11 5.02 -14.49 -1.66
CA LYS A 11 5.37 -15.91 -1.78
C LYS A 11 4.33 -16.82 -1.14
N ILE A 12 3.83 -16.48 0.05
CA ILE A 12 2.86 -17.32 0.79
C ILE A 12 1.41 -17.06 0.40
N LEU A 13 1.11 -15.93 -0.24
CA LEU A 13 -0.24 -15.58 -0.65
C LEU A 13 -0.76 -16.55 -1.72
N LYS A 14 -1.95 -17.11 -1.49
CA LYS A 14 -2.64 -18.00 -2.44
C LYS A 14 -3.03 -17.24 -3.72
N THR A 15 -3.20 -17.96 -4.83
CA THR A 15 -3.77 -17.40 -6.06
C THR A 15 -5.11 -16.73 -5.75
N ASN A 16 -5.35 -15.54 -6.32
CA ASN A 16 -6.51 -14.69 -6.04
C ASN A 16 -6.64 -14.20 -4.58
N GLY A 17 -5.67 -14.49 -3.71
CA GLY A 17 -5.60 -13.94 -2.37
C GLY A 17 -5.30 -12.45 -2.37
N ILE A 18 -5.71 -11.76 -1.31
CA ILE A 18 -5.50 -10.33 -1.13
C ILE A 18 -4.44 -10.10 -0.05
N MET A 19 -3.54 -9.16 -0.32
CA MET A 19 -2.51 -8.68 0.59
C MET A 19 -2.77 -7.19 0.83
N CYS A 20 -2.63 -6.72 2.07
CA CYS A 20 -2.70 -5.31 2.43
C CYS A 20 -1.57 -4.98 3.41
N TYR A 21 -0.83 -3.91 3.16
CA TYR A 21 0.27 -3.47 4.02
C TYR A 21 0.23 -1.96 4.19
N ILE A 22 0.63 -1.50 5.38
CA ILE A 22 1.09 -0.14 5.65
C ILE A 22 2.61 -0.14 5.70
N VAL A 23 3.25 0.70 4.89
CA VAL A 23 4.71 0.77 4.77
C VAL A 23 5.17 2.22 4.61
N PRO A 24 6.46 2.54 4.83
CA PRO A 24 6.97 3.87 4.53
C PRO A 24 6.78 4.24 3.05
N ASN A 25 6.52 5.52 2.77
CA ASN A 25 6.38 6.10 1.43
C ASN A 25 7.63 5.91 0.56
N LYS A 26 8.78 5.58 1.15
CA LYS A 26 9.98 5.12 0.44
C LYS A 26 9.70 3.93 -0.50
N LEU A 27 8.59 3.20 -0.34
CA LEU A 27 8.12 2.23 -1.34
C LEU A 27 7.91 2.89 -2.73
N THR A 28 7.36 4.10 -2.80
CA THR A 28 7.05 4.79 -4.06
C THR A 28 8.29 5.44 -4.67
N GLY A 29 9.05 6.18 -3.87
CA GLY A 29 10.11 7.07 -4.36
C GLY A 29 11.53 6.53 -4.33
N ALA A 30 11.85 5.56 -3.45
CA ALA A 30 13.25 5.17 -3.29
C ALA A 30 13.79 4.33 -4.47
N ASN A 31 15.08 4.48 -4.77
CA ASN A 31 15.74 3.70 -5.82
C ASN A 31 15.82 2.21 -5.47
N TYR A 32 16.10 1.88 -4.22
CA TYR A 32 16.18 0.49 -3.76
C TYR A 32 14.83 -0.24 -3.80
N SER A 33 13.71 0.48 -3.88
CA SER A 33 12.37 -0.11 -3.98
C SER A 33 11.91 -0.35 -5.44
N LYS A 34 12.75 -0.06 -6.45
CA LYS A 34 12.42 -0.31 -7.87
C LYS A 34 12.04 -1.77 -8.14
N GLN A 35 12.82 -2.72 -7.63
CA GLN A 35 12.59 -4.15 -7.86
C GLN A 35 11.25 -4.61 -7.26
N ILE A 36 10.97 -4.23 -6.02
CA ILE A 36 9.68 -4.60 -5.39
C ILE A 36 8.50 -3.91 -6.08
N ARG A 37 8.63 -2.66 -6.55
CA ARG A 37 7.58 -2.01 -7.37
C ARG A 37 7.32 -2.76 -8.67
N SER A 38 8.38 -3.23 -9.34
CA SER A 38 8.26 -4.04 -10.55
C SER A 38 7.57 -5.38 -10.28
N MET A 39 7.84 -6.02 -9.13
CA MET A 39 7.13 -7.24 -8.73
C MET A 39 5.65 -6.98 -8.42
N LEU A 40 5.34 -5.91 -7.69
CA LEU A 40 3.97 -5.57 -7.32
C LEU A 40 3.11 -5.22 -8.56
N SER A 41 3.69 -4.58 -9.59
CA SER A 41 2.99 -4.18 -10.82
C SER A 41 2.59 -5.35 -11.73
N GLN A 42 3.07 -6.56 -11.44
CA GLN A 42 2.64 -7.80 -12.10
C GLN A 42 1.26 -8.27 -11.63
N TYR A 43 0.77 -7.73 -10.51
CA TYR A 43 -0.49 -8.12 -9.89
C TYR A 43 -1.51 -6.98 -9.95
N SER A 44 -2.77 -7.31 -9.65
CA SER A 44 -3.80 -6.30 -9.54
C SER A 44 -3.64 -5.50 -8.26
N ILE A 45 -3.25 -4.24 -8.39
CA ILE A 45 -3.38 -3.26 -7.30
C ILE A 45 -4.87 -2.96 -7.14
N LEU A 46 -5.39 -3.09 -5.92
CA LEU A 46 -6.79 -2.82 -5.60
C LEU A 46 -6.94 -1.43 -4.97
N SER A 47 -5.99 -1.04 -4.12
CA SER A 47 -5.93 0.30 -3.54
C SER A 47 -4.49 0.72 -3.32
N PHE A 48 -4.27 2.03 -3.45
CA PHE A 48 -3.03 2.69 -3.06
C PHE A 48 -3.41 4.03 -2.46
N ARG A 49 -3.04 4.27 -1.21
CA ARG A 49 -3.34 5.50 -0.46
C ARG A 49 -2.08 6.05 0.16
N ASP A 50 -1.84 7.32 -0.08
CA ASP A 50 -0.73 8.06 0.53
C ASP A 50 -1.25 8.80 1.76
N TYR A 51 -0.62 8.54 2.91
CA TYR A 51 -0.92 9.19 4.18
C TYR A 51 0.29 10.00 4.68
N SER A 52 1.24 10.31 3.80
CA SER A 52 2.45 11.09 4.16
C SER A 52 2.12 12.48 4.71
N GLU A 53 1.00 13.07 4.29
CA GLU A 53 0.55 14.40 4.70
C GLU A 53 -0.42 14.37 5.91
N ILE A 54 -0.66 13.19 6.49
CA ILE A 54 -1.60 13.01 7.59
C ILE A 54 -0.83 12.48 8.81
N LYS A 55 -1.05 13.09 9.97
CA LYS A 55 -0.55 12.54 11.24
C LYS A 55 -1.35 11.30 11.62
N VAL A 56 -0.94 10.14 11.10
CA VAL A 56 -1.61 8.85 11.35
C VAL A 56 -1.22 8.26 12.72
N PHE A 57 0.00 8.54 13.19
CA PHE A 57 0.52 8.03 14.44
C PHE A 57 0.92 9.19 15.34
N ASP A 58 0.45 9.20 16.59
CA ASP A 58 0.68 10.31 17.52
C ASP A 58 2.14 10.44 17.93
N ASP A 59 2.81 9.30 18.13
CA ASP A 59 4.15 9.17 18.70
C ASP A 59 5.25 8.87 17.66
N ALA A 60 4.92 8.82 16.37
CA ALA A 60 5.87 8.45 15.32
C ALA A 60 5.82 9.41 14.13
N ASN A 61 6.95 10.08 13.87
CA ASN A 61 7.12 10.91 12.67
C ASN A 61 7.49 10.02 11.47
N VAL A 62 6.47 9.43 10.84
CA VAL A 62 6.62 8.57 9.67
C VAL A 62 5.69 9.03 8.56
N TYR A 63 6.04 8.67 7.32
CA TYR A 63 5.27 8.99 6.12
C TYR A 63 4.70 7.69 5.54
N PRO A 64 3.53 7.22 5.97
CA PRO A 64 3.02 5.91 5.56
C PRO A 64 2.28 5.96 4.22
N VAL A 65 2.38 4.88 3.47
CA VAL A 65 1.48 4.52 2.37
C VAL A 65 0.81 3.20 2.69
N VAL A 66 -0.46 3.08 2.34
CA VAL A 66 -1.24 1.84 2.47
C VAL A 66 -1.57 1.35 1.07
N PHE A 67 -1.24 0.10 0.78
CA PHE A 67 -1.63 -0.52 -0.49
C PHE A 67 -2.31 -1.86 -0.23
N SER A 68 -3.22 -2.21 -1.14
CA SER A 68 -3.74 -3.57 -1.24
C SER A 68 -3.63 -4.08 -2.67
N LEU A 69 -3.38 -5.38 -2.81
CA LEU A 69 -3.33 -6.05 -4.10
C LEU A 69 -3.98 -7.42 -4.02
N LYS A 70 -4.46 -7.89 -5.16
CA LYS A 70 -4.90 -9.26 -5.39
C LYS A 70 -3.85 -9.98 -6.21
N LYS A 71 -3.42 -11.18 -5.79
CA LYS A 71 -2.47 -12.04 -6.52
C LYS A 71 -3.13 -12.68 -7.74
N THR A 72 -3.44 -11.84 -8.71
CA THR A 72 -3.96 -12.17 -10.03
C THR A 72 -3.25 -11.29 -11.06
N LYS A 73 -2.99 -11.85 -12.24
CA LYS A 73 -2.39 -11.10 -13.37
C LYS A 73 -3.42 -10.26 -14.12
N GLN A 74 -4.70 -10.47 -13.87
CA GLN A 74 -5.76 -9.67 -14.45
C GLN A 74 -5.73 -8.27 -13.82
N LYS A 75 -5.40 -7.26 -14.62
CA LYS A 75 -5.35 -5.87 -14.15
C LYS A 75 -6.76 -5.30 -14.16
N PHE A 76 -7.18 -4.73 -13.04
CA PHE A 76 -8.41 -3.96 -12.93
C PHE A 76 -8.09 -2.47 -13.15
N GLN A 77 -9.07 -1.71 -13.64
CA GLN A 77 -8.96 -0.26 -13.72
C GLN A 77 -8.82 0.28 -12.28
N LEU A 78 -7.72 0.98 -12.01
CA LEU A 78 -7.54 1.65 -10.72
C LEU A 78 -8.49 2.85 -10.66
N VAL A 79 -9.38 2.85 -9.68
CA VAL A 79 -10.21 4.02 -9.36
C VAL A 79 -9.47 4.84 -8.30
N PHE A 80 -8.99 6.01 -8.69
CA PHE A 80 -8.34 6.94 -7.78
C PHE A 80 -9.41 7.75 -7.04
N ASN A 81 -9.61 7.43 -5.76
CA ASN A 81 -10.46 8.21 -4.86
C ASN A 81 -9.56 9.09 -3.99
N TYR A 82 -9.59 10.40 -4.22
CA TYR A 82 -8.94 11.39 -3.38
C TYR A 82 -9.77 11.55 -2.10
N LEU A 83 -9.16 11.28 -0.94
CA LEU A 83 -9.75 11.63 0.35
C LEU A 83 -9.32 13.05 0.69
N THR A 84 -10.24 14.00 0.63
CA THR A 84 -10.02 15.40 1.03
C THR A 84 -10.14 15.61 2.54
N SER A 85 -10.66 14.63 3.27
CA SER A 85 -10.75 14.62 4.74
C SER A 85 -10.99 13.20 5.26
N ILE A 86 -10.54 12.93 6.49
CA ILE A 86 -10.99 11.78 7.27
C ILE A 86 -12.42 12.10 7.74
N PRO A 87 -13.41 11.22 7.57
CA PRO A 87 -14.72 11.43 8.18
C PRO A 87 -14.51 11.51 9.69
N THR A 88 -14.66 12.70 10.27
CA THR A 88 -14.73 12.84 11.71
C THR A 88 -15.98 12.12 12.17
N SER A 89 -15.82 11.12 13.04
CA SER A 89 -16.94 10.68 13.86
C SER A 89 -17.51 11.92 14.55
N GLY A 90 -18.76 12.25 14.26
CA GLY A 90 -19.47 13.35 14.91
C GLY A 90 -19.43 13.21 16.43
N PRO A 91 -19.71 14.29 17.18
CA PRO A 91 -19.69 14.24 18.63
C PRO A 91 -20.62 13.12 19.13
N MET A 92 -20.14 12.32 20.08
CA MET A 92 -20.96 11.36 20.83
C MET A 92 -22.13 12.06 21.52
#